data_AF-A0A1F6EVL9-F1
#
_entry.id   AF-A0A1F6EVL9-F1
#
_cell.length_a   1.000
_cell.length_b   1.000
_cell.length_c   1.000
_cell.angle_alpha   90.00
_cell.angle_beta   90.00
_cell.angle_gamma   90.00
#
_symmetry.space_group_name_H-M   'P 1'
#
loop_
_entity.id
_entity.type
_entity.pdbx_description
1 polymer ?
#
loop_
_entity_poly.entity_id
_entity_poly.type
_entity_poly.pdbx_seq_one_letter_code
_entity_poly.pdbx_strand_id
1 'polypeptide(L)'
;MANRHLARSVVLQVLFERDASGGKMSMQDAEKRLNDYALEFGARESDMPFMKQLLQTATAKQREIDDVIVRAAPEWPLEKIAAIDRNVLRLGLTELLYSDRTQVPAKVAINEAIELAKTFGSNSSGRFVNGVLGAVYVELGEPGKDEGGARKKAAQKTGKMPTEHLAGAVVYAKQGGETYLAFVHDIFGHWTISKGKIEEGEDVQGGATREIKEELGLDIKIVEELGVNEYIANDSKIEGGKKRKRVTYFLAESPFSELKLGPSGGLDDAQWFPLSAVGDLNFYDDTLKIIVPAINALARRGEK
;
A
#
# COMPACT_ATOMS: atom_id res chain seq x y z
N MET A 1 -25.07 5.86 -7.69
CA MET A 1 -24.29 4.70 -8.19
C MET A 1 -24.67 3.50 -7.33
N ALA A 2 -25.50 2.61 -7.87
CA ALA A 2 -25.90 1.40 -7.15
C ALA A 2 -24.64 0.57 -6.85
N ASN A 3 -24.52 0.13 -5.60
CA ASN A 3 -23.38 -0.63 -5.11
C ASN A 3 -23.14 -1.84 -6.02
N ARG A 4 -21.97 -1.92 -6.68
CA ARG A 4 -21.53 -3.06 -7.51
C ARG A 4 -21.28 -4.34 -6.69
N HIS A 5 -21.92 -4.46 -5.54
CA HIS A 5 -21.82 -5.59 -4.62
C HIS A 5 -22.14 -6.91 -5.30
N LEU A 6 -23.29 -6.99 -6.00
CA LEU A 6 -23.67 -8.19 -6.75
C LEU A 6 -22.63 -8.57 -7.81
N ALA A 7 -22.13 -7.57 -8.56
CA ALA A 7 -21.10 -7.79 -9.57
C ALA A 7 -19.82 -8.38 -8.95
N ARG A 8 -19.41 -7.91 -7.76
CA ARG A 8 -18.28 -8.49 -7.02
C ARG A 8 -18.55 -9.90 -6.53
N SER A 9 -19.76 -10.18 -6.03
CA SER A 9 -20.18 -11.53 -5.63
C SER A 9 -20.13 -12.52 -6.79
N VAL A 10 -20.49 -12.07 -8.01
CA VAL A 10 -20.38 -12.89 -9.22
C VAL A 10 -18.91 -13.20 -9.54
N VAL A 11 -18.04 -12.19 -9.54
CA VAL A 11 -16.59 -12.41 -9.81
C VAL A 11 -15.95 -13.29 -8.74
N LEU A 12 -16.30 -13.11 -7.46
CA LEU A 12 -15.81 -13.93 -6.35
C LEU A 12 -16.10 -15.42 -6.56
N GLN A 13 -17.31 -15.76 -7.01
CA GLN A 13 -17.70 -17.15 -7.25
C GLN A 13 -16.89 -17.79 -8.38
N VAL A 14 -16.62 -17.05 -9.46
CA VAL A 14 -15.75 -17.52 -10.56
C VAL A 14 -14.31 -17.71 -10.07
N LEU A 15 -13.77 -16.77 -9.30
CA LEU A 15 -12.43 -16.89 -8.72
C LEU A 15 -12.33 -18.10 -7.80
N PHE A 16 -13.36 -18.34 -6.97
CA PHE A 16 -13.43 -19.50 -6.09
C PHE A 16 -13.45 -20.82 -6.87
N GLU A 17 -14.28 -20.94 -7.92
CA GLU A 17 -14.34 -22.15 -8.76
C GLU A 17 -12.98 -22.40 -9.45
N ARG A 18 -12.34 -21.34 -9.95
CA ARG A 18 -11.01 -21.43 -10.56
C ARG A 18 -9.95 -21.87 -9.54
N ASP A 19 -9.96 -21.34 -8.33
CA ASP A 19 -9.05 -21.71 -7.26
C ASP A 19 -9.25 -23.19 -6.84
N ALA A 20 -10.50 -23.63 -6.71
CA ALA A 20 -10.84 -25.02 -6.43
C ALA A 20 -10.38 -25.99 -7.54
N SER A 21 -10.32 -25.52 -8.79
CA SER A 21 -9.78 -26.30 -9.91
C SER A 21 -8.24 -26.42 -9.91
N GLY A 22 -7.56 -25.77 -8.96
CA GLY A 22 -6.09 -25.65 -8.95
C GLY A 22 -5.57 -24.81 -10.12
N GLY A 23 -6.35 -23.83 -10.58
CA GLY A 23 -5.99 -22.95 -11.71
C GLY A 23 -6.06 -23.61 -13.08
N LYS A 24 -6.65 -24.80 -13.20
CA LYS A 24 -6.81 -25.52 -14.49
C LYS A 24 -7.88 -24.94 -15.39
N MET A 25 -8.84 -24.21 -14.82
CA MET A 25 -9.87 -23.50 -15.58
C MET A 25 -9.21 -22.42 -16.45
N SER A 26 -9.46 -22.49 -17.76
CA SER A 26 -8.97 -21.49 -18.71
C SER A 26 -9.65 -20.14 -18.51
N MET A 27 -9.02 -19.06 -18.98
CA MET A 27 -9.64 -17.72 -18.93
C MET A 27 -10.95 -17.67 -19.73
N GLN A 28 -11.03 -18.41 -20.85
CA GLN A 28 -12.26 -18.50 -21.66
C GLN A 28 -13.39 -19.18 -20.89
N ASP A 29 -13.08 -20.28 -20.18
CA ASP A 29 -14.06 -20.96 -19.34
C ASP A 29 -14.51 -20.08 -18.17
N ALA A 30 -13.58 -19.36 -17.53
CA ALA A 30 -13.89 -18.43 -16.45
C ALA A 30 -14.80 -17.28 -16.93
N GLU A 31 -14.55 -16.72 -18.12
CA GLU A 31 -15.44 -15.70 -18.71
C GLU A 31 -16.82 -16.27 -19.05
N LYS A 32 -16.89 -17.53 -19.51
CA LYS A 32 -18.17 -18.20 -19.73
C LYS A 32 -18.95 -18.34 -18.41
N ARG A 33 -18.29 -18.84 -17.36
CA ARG A 33 -18.87 -18.91 -16.00
C ARG A 33 -19.34 -17.56 -15.49
N LEU A 34 -18.57 -16.50 -15.75
CA LEU A 34 -18.94 -15.14 -15.38
C LEU A 34 -20.25 -14.71 -16.06
N ASN A 35 -20.44 -15.00 -17.34
CA ASN A 35 -21.68 -14.70 -18.04
C ASN A 35 -22.85 -15.54 -17.51
N ASP A 36 -22.63 -16.83 -17.27
CA ASP A 36 -23.65 -17.75 -16.74
C ASP A 36 -24.14 -17.26 -15.36
N TYR A 37 -23.22 -16.96 -14.44
CA TYR A 37 -23.55 -16.44 -13.10
C TYR A 37 -24.15 -15.03 -13.13
N ALA A 38 -23.67 -14.14 -14.02
CA ALA A 38 -24.26 -12.82 -14.18
C ALA A 38 -25.73 -12.91 -14.61
N LEU A 39 -26.06 -13.82 -15.52
CA LEU A 39 -27.44 -14.06 -15.95
C LEU A 39 -28.27 -14.68 -14.82
N GLU A 40 -27.75 -15.73 -14.18
CA GLU A 40 -28.45 -16.47 -13.12
C GLU A 40 -28.80 -15.59 -11.92
N PHE A 41 -27.85 -14.77 -11.46
CA PHE A 41 -28.05 -13.91 -10.30
C PHE A 41 -28.64 -12.53 -10.64
N GLY A 42 -28.97 -12.28 -11.91
CA GLY A 42 -29.60 -11.03 -12.35
C GLY A 42 -28.67 -9.82 -12.22
N ALA A 43 -27.38 -9.99 -12.47
CA ALA A 43 -26.44 -8.87 -12.56
C ALA A 43 -26.81 -7.97 -13.76
N ARG A 44 -26.61 -6.66 -13.60
CA ARG A 44 -26.92 -5.70 -14.67
C ARG A 44 -25.93 -5.90 -15.82
N GLU A 45 -26.44 -5.91 -17.05
CA GLU A 45 -25.58 -5.95 -18.24
C GLU A 45 -24.56 -4.80 -18.26
N SER A 46 -24.94 -3.63 -17.74
CA SER A 46 -24.04 -2.47 -17.61
C SER A 46 -22.85 -2.70 -16.68
N ASP A 47 -22.91 -3.68 -15.77
CA ASP A 47 -21.80 -4.03 -14.87
C ASP A 47 -20.87 -5.10 -15.49
N MET A 48 -21.22 -5.68 -16.65
CA MET A 48 -20.41 -6.72 -17.31
C MET A 48 -18.98 -6.28 -17.64
N PRO A 49 -18.72 -5.07 -18.17
CA PRO A 49 -17.34 -4.62 -18.41
C PRO A 49 -16.51 -4.57 -17.12
N PHE A 50 -17.10 -4.11 -16.02
CA PHE A 50 -16.45 -4.08 -14.71
C PHE A 50 -16.13 -5.49 -14.21
N MET A 51 -17.09 -6.43 -14.29
CA MET A 51 -16.88 -7.81 -13.86
C MET A 51 -15.77 -8.50 -14.66
N LYS A 52 -15.77 -8.32 -15.99
CA LYS A 52 -14.72 -8.89 -16.87
C LYS A 52 -13.35 -8.33 -16.55
N GLN A 53 -13.24 -7.01 -16.44
CA GLN A 53 -11.98 -6.35 -16.09
C GLN A 53 -11.47 -6.85 -14.73
N LEU A 54 -12.34 -6.88 -13.71
CA LEU A 54 -11.95 -7.32 -12.38
C LEU A 54 -11.48 -8.78 -12.35
N LEU A 55 -12.19 -9.68 -13.05
CA LEU A 55 -11.81 -11.08 -13.17
C LEU A 55 -10.46 -11.25 -13.89
N GLN A 56 -10.27 -10.54 -15.01
CA GLN A 56 -9.05 -10.59 -15.81
C GLN A 56 -7.85 -10.06 -15.03
N THR A 57 -7.98 -8.90 -14.37
CA THR A 57 -6.92 -8.32 -13.55
C THR A 57 -6.58 -9.22 -12.37
N ALA A 58 -7.58 -9.73 -11.64
CA ALA A 58 -7.36 -10.63 -10.51
C ALA A 58 -6.62 -11.91 -10.93
N THR A 59 -6.97 -12.46 -12.10
CA THR A 59 -6.32 -13.66 -12.65
C THR A 59 -4.89 -13.37 -13.12
N ALA A 60 -4.67 -12.26 -13.81
CA ALA A 60 -3.35 -11.87 -14.33
C ALA A 60 -2.36 -11.51 -13.22
N LYS A 61 -2.85 -10.84 -12.17
CA LYS A 61 -2.06 -10.36 -11.02
C LYS A 61 -2.06 -11.30 -9.83
N GLN A 62 -2.59 -12.52 -9.99
CA GLN A 62 -2.81 -13.44 -8.87
C GLN A 62 -1.53 -13.70 -8.06
N ARG A 63 -0.37 -13.91 -8.69
CA ARG A 63 0.89 -14.17 -7.99
C ARG A 63 1.32 -12.99 -7.12
N GLU A 64 1.34 -11.79 -7.69
CA GLU A 64 1.67 -10.55 -6.98
C GLU A 64 0.70 -10.34 -5.79
N ILE A 65 -0.58 -10.60 -6.00
CA ILE A 65 -1.60 -10.49 -4.97
C ILE A 65 -1.42 -11.54 -3.86
N ASP A 66 -1.11 -12.78 -4.22
CA ASP A 66 -0.87 -13.88 -3.29
C ASP A 66 0.35 -13.58 -2.40
N ASP A 67 1.41 -13.00 -2.98
CA ASP A 67 2.60 -12.55 -2.24
C ASP A 67 2.25 -11.44 -1.25
N VAL A 68 1.44 -10.46 -1.66
CA VAL A 68 0.93 -9.40 -0.76
C VAL A 68 0.13 -10.00 0.40
N ILE A 69 -0.72 -11.01 0.15
CA ILE A 69 -1.49 -11.67 1.20
C ILE A 69 -0.57 -12.34 2.22
N VAL A 70 0.43 -13.10 1.75
CA VAL A 70 1.37 -13.82 2.63
C VAL A 70 2.17 -12.83 3.48
N ARG A 71 2.62 -11.72 2.90
CA ARG A 71 3.37 -10.68 3.63
C ARG A 71 2.51 -9.93 4.64
N ALA A 72 1.25 -9.63 4.30
CA ALA A 72 0.31 -8.97 5.20
C ALA A 72 -0.24 -9.89 6.31
N ALA A 73 -0.13 -11.22 6.13
CA ALA A 73 -0.55 -12.23 7.10
C ALA A 73 0.51 -13.34 7.28
N PRO A 74 1.71 -13.01 7.84
CA PRO A 74 2.85 -13.93 7.86
C PRO A 74 2.59 -15.21 8.69
N GLU A 75 1.72 -15.11 9.70
CA GLU A 75 1.29 -16.25 10.53
C GLU A 75 0.34 -17.22 9.80
N TRP A 76 -0.16 -16.84 8.61
CA TRP A 76 -1.16 -17.59 7.84
C TRP A 76 -0.66 -17.85 6.42
N PRO A 77 0.05 -18.97 6.20
CA PRO A 77 0.36 -19.44 4.85
C PRO A 77 -0.89 -19.47 3.97
N LEU A 78 -0.75 -19.11 2.70
CA LEU A 78 -1.85 -18.91 1.76
C LEU A 78 -2.77 -20.15 1.66
N GLU A 79 -2.19 -21.35 1.76
CA GLU A 79 -2.89 -22.64 1.70
C GLU A 79 -3.69 -22.92 2.96
N LYS A 80 -3.31 -22.32 4.10
CA LYS A 80 -4.04 -22.45 5.38
C LYS A 80 -5.19 -21.45 5.50
N ILE A 81 -5.22 -20.43 4.64
CA ILE A 81 -6.35 -19.51 4.56
C ILE A 81 -7.54 -20.24 3.93
N ALA A 82 -8.73 -20.09 4.51
CA ALA A 82 -9.95 -20.66 3.94
C ALA A 82 -10.11 -20.20 2.48
N ALA A 83 -10.47 -21.12 1.58
CA ALA A 83 -10.53 -20.82 0.16
C ALA A 83 -11.41 -19.60 -0.17
N ILE A 84 -12.52 -19.43 0.56
CA ILE A 84 -13.37 -18.25 0.40
C ILE A 84 -12.66 -16.96 0.83
N ASP A 85 -12.03 -16.93 2.00
CA ASP A 85 -11.33 -15.76 2.52
C ASP A 85 -10.14 -15.38 1.63
N ARG A 86 -9.41 -16.37 1.13
CA ARG A 86 -8.32 -16.16 0.16
C ARG A 86 -8.81 -15.49 -1.12
N ASN A 87 -9.93 -15.95 -1.68
CA ASN A 87 -10.46 -15.35 -2.91
C ASN A 87 -11.12 -13.98 -2.67
N VAL A 88 -11.69 -13.75 -1.49
CA VAL A 88 -12.13 -12.40 -1.07
C VAL A 88 -10.94 -11.44 -0.95
N LEU A 89 -9.85 -11.87 -0.33
CA LEU A 89 -8.61 -11.09 -0.26
C LEU A 89 -8.06 -10.79 -1.65
N ARG A 90 -8.02 -11.79 -2.54
CA ARG A 90 -7.58 -11.60 -3.93
C ARG A 90 -8.40 -10.55 -4.66
N LEU A 91 -9.73 -10.64 -4.54
CA LEU A 91 -10.64 -9.67 -5.14
C LEU A 91 -10.44 -8.26 -4.57
N GLY A 92 -10.44 -8.15 -3.24
CA GLY A 92 -10.30 -6.86 -2.54
C GLY A 92 -8.96 -6.18 -2.82
N LEU A 93 -7.86 -6.93 -2.84
CA LEU A 93 -6.53 -6.43 -3.20
C LEU A 93 -6.44 -6.07 -4.69
N THR A 94 -7.10 -6.82 -5.57
CA THR A 94 -7.17 -6.45 -6.99
C THR A 94 -7.76 -5.06 -7.15
N GLU A 95 -8.87 -4.78 -6.47
CA GLU A 95 -9.49 -3.46 -6.51
C GLU A 95 -8.62 -2.40 -5.82
N LEU A 96 -8.04 -2.72 -4.66
CA LEU A 96 -7.24 -1.77 -3.89
C LEU A 96 -5.96 -1.32 -4.61
N LEU A 97 -5.31 -2.23 -5.35
CA LEU A 97 -4.00 -2.02 -5.95
C LEU A 97 -4.07 -1.62 -7.43
N TYR A 98 -5.07 -2.10 -8.19
CA TYR A 98 -5.07 -1.99 -9.65
C TYR A 98 -6.29 -1.30 -10.25
N SER A 99 -7.30 -0.91 -9.45
CA SER A 99 -8.45 -0.17 -9.98
C SER A 99 -8.20 1.34 -10.02
N ASP A 100 -8.83 1.99 -10.99
CA ASP A 100 -8.92 3.46 -11.02
C ASP A 100 -9.66 3.96 -9.77
N ARG A 101 -8.94 4.73 -8.94
CA ARG A 101 -9.45 5.25 -7.66
C ARG A 101 -10.63 6.22 -7.83
N THR A 102 -10.75 6.86 -8.99
CA THR A 102 -11.91 7.71 -9.29
C THR A 102 -13.20 6.90 -9.47
N GLN A 103 -13.07 5.62 -9.83
CA GLN A 103 -14.17 4.69 -10.02
C GLN A 103 -14.46 3.88 -8.74
N VAL A 104 -13.41 3.44 -8.05
CA VAL A 104 -13.52 2.64 -6.82
C VAL A 104 -12.58 3.21 -5.75
N PRO A 105 -13.09 4.02 -4.82
CA PRO A 105 -12.29 4.50 -3.70
C PRO A 105 -11.78 3.35 -2.83
N ALA A 106 -10.56 3.45 -2.31
CA ALA A 106 -9.91 2.40 -1.52
C ALA A 106 -10.79 1.89 -0.36
N LYS A 107 -11.43 2.81 0.37
CA LYS A 107 -12.35 2.46 1.49
C LYS A 107 -13.59 1.69 1.02
N VAL A 108 -14.06 1.94 -0.20
CA VAL A 108 -15.19 1.19 -0.78
C VAL A 108 -14.73 -0.22 -1.11
N ALA A 109 -13.60 -0.41 -1.79
CA ALA A 109 -13.03 -1.73 -2.06
C ALA A 109 -12.87 -2.58 -0.79
N ILE A 110 -12.29 -1.98 0.26
CA ILE A 110 -12.11 -2.64 1.57
C ILE A 110 -13.45 -3.02 2.20
N ASN A 111 -14.41 -2.09 2.26
CA ASN A 111 -15.72 -2.37 2.84
C ASN A 111 -16.45 -3.48 2.08
N GLU A 112 -16.41 -3.46 0.75
CA GLU A 112 -17.07 -4.48 -0.07
C GLU A 112 -16.45 -5.86 0.12
N ALA A 113 -15.12 -5.96 0.18
CA ALA A 113 -14.45 -7.22 0.50
C ALA A 113 -14.84 -7.74 1.89
N ILE A 114 -14.97 -6.87 2.89
CA ILE A 114 -15.42 -7.27 4.25
C ILE A 114 -16.86 -7.78 4.23
N GLU A 115 -17.77 -7.13 3.50
CA GLU A 115 -19.16 -7.59 3.39
C GLU A 115 -19.26 -8.93 2.65
N LEU A 116 -18.44 -9.16 1.62
CA LEU A 116 -18.33 -10.47 0.97
C LEU A 116 -17.81 -11.54 1.94
N ALA A 117 -16.77 -11.23 2.73
CA ALA A 117 -16.24 -12.14 3.73
C ALA A 117 -17.29 -12.53 4.79
N LYS A 118 -18.14 -11.58 5.19
CA LYS A 118 -19.26 -11.85 6.12
C LYS A 118 -20.36 -12.69 5.47
N THR A 119 -20.60 -12.50 4.18
CA THR A 119 -21.68 -13.17 3.46
C THR A 119 -21.34 -14.62 3.14
N PHE A 120 -20.11 -14.88 2.70
CA PHE A 120 -19.70 -16.21 2.22
C PHE A 120 -18.78 -16.98 3.19
N GLY A 121 -18.12 -16.27 4.11
CA GLY A 121 -17.18 -16.84 5.06
C GLY A 121 -17.81 -17.28 6.37
N SER A 122 -16.96 -17.42 7.38
CA SER A 122 -17.33 -17.74 8.75
C SER A 122 -17.51 -16.48 9.61
N ASN A 123 -17.93 -16.66 10.87
CA ASN A 123 -18.05 -15.55 11.83
C ASN A 123 -16.74 -14.78 12.06
N SER A 124 -15.57 -15.39 11.82
CA SER A 124 -14.27 -14.73 11.95
C SER A 124 -13.75 -14.10 10.64
N SER A 125 -14.32 -14.48 9.49
CA SER A 125 -13.83 -14.10 8.16
C SER A 125 -13.83 -12.58 7.94
N GLY A 126 -14.92 -11.90 8.29
CA GLY A 126 -15.00 -10.44 8.17
C GLY A 126 -13.92 -9.69 8.98
N ARG A 127 -13.58 -10.20 10.17
CA ARG A 127 -12.51 -9.62 11.00
C ARG A 127 -11.13 -9.90 10.42
N PHE A 128 -10.90 -11.13 9.93
CA PHE A 128 -9.65 -11.53 9.32
C PHE A 128 -9.36 -10.70 8.06
N VAL A 129 -10.30 -10.66 7.11
CA VAL A 129 -10.17 -9.88 5.86
C VAL A 129 -9.95 -8.39 6.14
N ASN A 130 -10.69 -7.81 7.08
CA ASN A 130 -10.47 -6.42 7.50
C ASN A 130 -9.05 -6.17 8.06
N GLY A 131 -8.50 -7.13 8.81
CA GLY A 131 -7.15 -7.05 9.35
C GLY A 131 -6.09 -7.00 8.25
N VAL A 132 -6.17 -7.94 7.29
CA VAL A 132 -5.21 -8.05 6.19
C VAL A 132 -5.30 -6.84 5.25
N LEU A 133 -6.50 -6.50 4.77
CA LEU A 133 -6.69 -5.34 3.88
C LEU A 133 -6.37 -4.02 4.58
N GLY A 134 -6.62 -3.94 5.90
CA GLY A 134 -6.28 -2.78 6.71
C GLY A 134 -4.77 -2.57 6.87
N ALA A 135 -4.01 -3.66 7.05
CA ALA A 135 -2.55 -3.59 7.09
C ALA A 135 -1.99 -3.06 5.78
N VAL A 136 -2.45 -3.63 4.65
CA VAL A 136 -2.09 -3.17 3.30
C VAL A 136 -2.48 -1.71 3.07
N TYR A 137 -3.69 -1.31 3.46
CA TYR A 137 -4.16 0.08 3.30
C TYR A 137 -3.29 1.10 4.05
N VAL A 138 -2.80 0.75 5.23
CA VAL A 138 -1.90 1.61 6.02
C VAL A 138 -0.54 1.74 5.34
N GLU A 139 -0.04 0.65 4.79
CA GLU A 139 1.25 0.57 4.11
C GLU A 139 1.27 1.40 2.82
N LEU A 140 0.15 1.39 2.07
CA LEU A 140 -0.10 2.26 0.91
C LEU A 140 -0.18 3.77 1.24
N GLY A 141 -0.04 4.18 2.51
CA GLY A 141 -0.18 5.57 2.94
C GLY A 141 -1.64 6.04 3.07
N GLU A 142 -2.59 5.11 3.21
CA GLU A 142 -4.03 5.37 3.34
C GLU A 142 -4.63 6.30 2.26
N PRO A 143 -4.51 5.93 0.97
CA PRO A 143 -5.00 6.76 -0.13
C PRO A 143 -6.51 7.05 -0.02
N GLY A 144 -6.92 8.27 -0.38
CA GLY A 144 -8.33 8.71 -0.30
C GLY A 144 -8.84 8.90 1.13
N LYS A 145 -7.94 9.12 2.11
CA LYS A 145 -8.32 9.36 3.51
C LYS A 145 -9.30 10.54 3.66
N ASP A 146 -9.11 11.58 2.85
CA ASP A 146 -9.89 12.81 2.85
C ASP A 146 -11.12 12.79 1.91
N GLU A 147 -11.24 11.77 1.04
CA GLU A 147 -12.34 11.63 0.07
C GLU A 147 -13.63 11.02 0.67
N GLY A 148 -13.56 10.55 1.92
CA GLY A 148 -14.71 10.01 2.64
C GLY A 148 -15.51 11.13 3.31
N GLY A 149 -16.66 11.49 2.72
CA GLY A 149 -17.61 12.47 3.23
C GLY A 149 -17.82 12.37 4.75
N ALA A 150 -17.96 13.55 5.38
CA ALA A 150 -18.14 13.77 6.80
C ALA A 150 -19.06 12.71 7.45
N ARG A 151 -18.48 11.64 7.99
CA ARG A 151 -19.18 10.83 8.99
C ARG A 151 -19.52 11.78 10.11
N LYS A 152 -20.83 11.91 10.39
CA LYS A 152 -21.42 12.70 11.49
C LYS A 152 -20.43 12.76 12.65
N LYS A 153 -20.02 13.97 13.01
CA LYS A 153 -19.27 14.28 14.22
C LYS A 153 -20.04 13.70 15.41
N ALA A 154 -19.83 12.42 15.73
CA ALA A 154 -20.12 11.90 17.05
C ALA A 154 -19.25 12.75 17.98
N ALA A 155 -19.92 13.49 18.86
CA ALA A 155 -19.35 14.52 19.72
C ALA A 155 -17.95 14.11 20.20
N GLN A 156 -16.96 14.75 19.58
CA GLN A 156 -15.55 14.43 19.77
C GLN A 156 -15.18 14.96 21.15
N LYS A 157 -15.12 14.07 22.15
CA LYS A 157 -14.42 14.39 23.40
C LYS A 157 -12.99 14.73 23.00
N THR A 158 -12.60 15.98 23.25
CA THR A 158 -11.28 16.54 22.99
C THR A 158 -10.26 15.93 23.97
N GLY A 159 -9.93 14.65 23.79
CA GLY A 159 -8.64 14.12 24.22
C GLY A 159 -7.59 14.52 23.19
N LYS A 160 -6.40 14.96 23.63
CA LYS A 160 -5.26 15.21 22.72
C LYS A 160 -5.01 13.95 21.91
N MET A 161 -5.18 14.02 20.59
CA MET A 161 -4.92 12.89 19.70
C MET A 161 -3.43 12.58 19.75
N PRO A 162 -3.03 11.34 20.11
CA PRO A 162 -1.61 11.00 20.24
C PRO A 162 -0.90 11.17 18.91
N THR A 163 0.28 11.82 18.94
CA THR A 163 1.13 12.06 17.77
C THR A 163 2.33 11.14 17.82
N GLU A 164 2.54 10.37 16.76
CA GLU A 164 3.77 9.62 16.50
C GLU A 164 4.66 10.46 15.61
N HIS A 165 5.90 10.65 16.04
CA HIS A 165 6.90 11.36 15.27
C HIS A 165 7.78 10.34 14.54
N LEU A 166 7.98 10.58 13.26
CA LEU A 166 8.82 9.78 12.39
C LEU A 166 9.85 10.68 11.72
N ALA A 167 10.97 10.08 11.33
CA ALA A 167 12.02 10.73 10.57
C ALA A 167 12.47 9.85 9.42
N GLY A 168 12.88 10.48 8.31
CA GLY A 168 13.41 9.80 7.14
C GLY A 168 14.28 10.74 6.31
N ALA A 169 14.96 10.21 5.29
CA ALA A 169 15.81 11.04 4.44
C ALA A 169 15.82 10.59 2.99
N VAL A 170 15.83 11.57 2.08
CA VAL A 170 16.27 11.35 0.70
C VAL A 170 17.81 11.35 0.73
N VAL A 171 18.40 10.17 0.54
CA VAL A 171 19.85 10.00 0.59
C VAL A 171 20.41 10.12 -0.82
N TYR A 172 21.42 10.97 -0.99
CA TYR A 172 22.15 11.09 -2.24
C TYR A 172 23.62 10.71 -2.07
N ALA A 173 24.22 10.22 -3.16
CA ALA A 173 25.64 9.97 -3.27
C ALA A 173 26.15 10.50 -4.62
N LYS A 174 27.42 10.88 -4.67
CA LYS A 174 28.11 11.25 -5.92
C LYS A 174 29.10 10.17 -6.30
N GLN A 175 28.99 9.64 -7.51
CA GLN A 175 29.93 8.64 -8.05
C GLN A 175 30.15 8.92 -9.53
N GLY A 176 31.42 8.96 -9.97
CA GLY A 176 31.75 9.17 -11.39
C GLY A 176 31.29 10.51 -11.99
N GLY A 177 31.01 11.53 -11.15
CA GLY A 177 30.45 12.81 -11.60
C GLY A 177 28.93 12.82 -11.72
N GLU A 178 28.26 11.69 -11.51
CA GLU A 178 26.81 11.58 -11.47
C GLU A 178 26.29 11.61 -10.02
N THR A 179 25.04 12.05 -9.86
CA THR A 179 24.34 12.02 -8.58
C THR A 179 23.35 10.88 -8.58
N TYR A 180 23.37 10.07 -7.52
CA TYR A 180 22.46 8.96 -7.30
C TYR A 180 21.59 9.23 -6.08
N LEU A 181 20.34 8.77 -6.11
CA LEU A 181 19.42 8.76 -4.98
C LEU A 181 19.13 7.32 -4.55
N ALA A 182 19.15 7.06 -3.25
CA ALA A 182 18.75 5.76 -2.71
C ALA A 182 17.25 5.76 -2.42
N PHE A 183 16.58 4.70 -2.89
CA PHE A 183 15.17 4.43 -2.56
C PHE A 183 15.03 3.00 -2.06
N VAL A 184 13.98 2.78 -1.28
CA VAL A 184 13.50 1.44 -0.93
C VAL A 184 12.28 1.12 -1.77
N HIS A 185 12.12 -0.15 -2.13
CA HIS A 185 10.99 -0.65 -2.89
C HIS A 185 10.04 -1.36 -1.95
N ASP A 186 8.77 -1.00 -2.03
CA ASP A 186 7.73 -1.64 -1.25
C ASP A 186 7.16 -2.89 -1.94
N ILE A 187 6.46 -3.69 -1.15
CA ILE A 187 5.85 -4.93 -1.62
C ILE A 187 4.72 -4.73 -2.64
N PHE A 188 4.34 -3.48 -2.94
CA PHE A 188 3.29 -3.10 -3.88
C PHE A 188 3.84 -2.57 -5.21
N GLY A 189 5.15 -2.65 -5.43
CA GLY A 189 5.76 -2.24 -6.69
C GLY A 189 6.08 -0.75 -6.78
N HIS A 190 6.14 -0.03 -5.64
CA HIS A 190 6.46 1.39 -5.61
C HIS A 190 7.78 1.65 -4.91
N TRP A 191 8.58 2.54 -5.49
CA TRP A 191 9.73 3.12 -4.82
C TRP A 191 9.25 4.15 -3.78
N THR A 192 9.97 4.24 -2.67
CA THR A 192 9.64 5.17 -1.59
C THR A 192 10.88 5.56 -0.77
N ILE A 193 10.69 6.47 0.18
CA ILE A 193 11.74 6.99 1.05
C ILE A 193 11.72 6.22 2.37
N SER A 194 12.88 5.72 2.81
CA SER A 194 13.04 5.10 4.11
C SER A 194 12.72 6.10 5.24
N LYS A 195 11.86 5.66 6.16
CA LYS A 195 11.36 6.44 7.29
C LYS A 195 10.95 5.52 8.43
N GLY A 196 11.17 5.95 9.66
CA GLY A 196 10.77 5.18 10.84
C GLY A 196 10.54 6.05 12.05
N LYS A 197 10.23 5.38 13.17
CA LYS A 197 9.83 6.05 14.40
C LYS A 197 11.04 6.68 15.08
N ILE A 198 10.83 7.85 15.65
CA ILE A 198 11.83 8.45 16.54
C ILE A 198 11.71 7.79 17.91
N GLU A 199 12.83 7.33 18.45
CA GLU A 199 12.88 6.68 19.76
C GLU A 199 12.80 7.70 20.91
N GLU A 200 12.49 7.22 22.11
CA GLU A 200 12.36 8.09 23.28
C GLU A 200 13.72 8.69 23.67
N GLY A 201 13.80 10.03 23.69
CA GLY A 201 15.05 10.74 23.98
C GLY A 201 15.95 10.98 22.76
N GLU A 202 15.55 10.50 21.58
CA GLU A 202 16.24 10.72 20.32
C GLU A 202 15.80 12.04 19.66
N ASP A 203 16.74 12.78 19.08
CA ASP A 203 16.40 13.94 18.25
C ASP A 203 15.98 13.51 16.83
N VAL A 204 15.30 14.40 16.11
CA VAL A 204 14.71 14.10 14.80
C VAL A 204 15.77 13.73 13.74
N GLN A 205 16.96 14.34 13.80
CA GLN A 205 18.06 14.05 12.87
C GLN A 205 18.76 12.74 13.21
N GLY A 206 18.94 12.46 14.51
CA GLY A 206 19.40 11.19 15.05
C GLY A 206 18.51 10.05 14.59
N GLY A 207 17.18 10.21 14.74
CA GLY A 207 16.20 9.23 14.27
C GLY A 207 16.28 8.96 12.78
N ALA A 208 16.42 10.00 11.95
CA ALA A 208 16.64 9.80 10.51
C ALA A 208 17.95 9.04 10.23
N THR A 209 19.02 9.36 10.93
CA THR A 209 20.34 8.72 10.73
C THR A 209 20.33 7.26 11.14
N ARG A 210 19.75 6.94 12.30
CA ARG A 210 19.56 5.58 12.80
C ARG A 210 18.72 4.75 11.83
N GLU A 211 17.56 5.29 11.43
CA GLU A 211 16.65 4.61 10.51
C GLU A 211 17.32 4.26 9.18
N ILE A 212 18.00 5.22 8.56
CA ILE A 212 18.70 4.98 7.29
C ILE A 212 19.83 3.97 7.46
N LYS A 213 20.52 3.98 8.62
CA LYS A 213 21.55 2.99 8.90
C LYS A 213 20.98 1.58 9.03
N GLU A 214 19.85 1.43 9.70
CA GLU A 214 19.17 0.14 9.88
C GLU A 214 18.54 -0.38 8.59
N GLU A 215 17.91 0.49 7.81
CA GLU A 215 17.13 0.12 6.62
C GLU A 215 17.98 -0.02 5.36
N LEU A 216 19.01 0.82 5.20
CA LEU A 216 19.82 0.88 3.98
C LEU A 216 21.28 0.50 4.22
N GLY A 217 21.72 0.37 5.47
CA GLY A 217 23.13 0.14 5.82
C GLY A 217 24.03 1.36 5.69
N LEU A 218 23.48 2.53 5.38
CA LEU A 218 24.24 3.73 5.03
C LEU A 218 24.59 4.60 6.24
N ASP A 219 25.83 5.08 6.29
CA ASP A 219 26.22 6.20 7.13
C ASP A 219 25.93 7.50 6.39
N ILE A 220 25.14 8.39 7.00
CA ILE A 220 24.69 9.62 6.35
C ILE A 220 25.10 10.87 7.12
N LYS A 221 25.19 11.98 6.39
CA LYS A 221 25.29 13.33 6.93
C LYS A 221 24.08 14.13 6.51
N ILE A 222 23.29 14.62 7.48
CA ILE A 222 22.15 15.50 7.20
C ILE A 222 22.65 16.82 6.58
N VAL A 223 21.99 17.22 5.51
CA VAL A 223 22.35 18.38 4.68
C VAL A 223 21.37 19.54 4.87
N GLU A 224 20.07 19.26 4.76
CA GLU A 224 18.99 20.23 5.04
C GLU A 224 17.67 19.50 5.32
N GLU A 225 16.72 20.19 5.95
CA GLU A 225 15.34 19.70 6.10
C GLU A 225 14.57 19.96 4.80
N LEU A 226 13.89 18.94 4.29
CA LEU A 226 13.04 19.03 3.09
C LEU A 226 11.60 19.42 3.44
N GLY A 227 11.15 19.05 4.63
CA GLY A 227 9.87 19.44 5.18
C GLY A 227 9.22 18.35 6.03
N VAL A 228 7.97 18.62 6.40
CA VAL A 228 7.18 17.77 7.29
C VAL A 228 5.90 17.35 6.57
N ASN A 229 5.58 16.06 6.63
CA ASN A 229 4.30 15.53 6.20
C ASN A 229 3.49 15.06 7.42
N GLU A 230 2.22 15.47 7.53
CA GLU A 230 1.31 15.04 8.58
C GLU A 230 0.11 14.32 7.99
N TYR A 231 -0.11 13.09 8.44
CA TYR A 231 -1.32 12.34 8.13
C TYR A 231 -1.86 11.68 9.39
N ILE A 232 -3.18 11.58 9.48
CA ILE A 232 -3.80 10.76 10.52
C ILE A 232 -3.66 9.30 10.06
N ALA A 233 -3.50 8.35 10.97
CA ALA A 233 -3.52 6.89 10.74
C ALA A 233 -4.54 6.25 11.67
N ASN A 234 -5.24 5.21 11.22
CA ASN A 234 -6.11 4.44 12.11
C ASN A 234 -5.24 3.48 12.95
N ASP A 235 -5.42 3.50 14.26
CA ASP A 235 -4.70 2.62 15.19
C ASP A 235 -5.71 2.00 16.15
N SER A 236 -5.94 0.70 15.99
CA SER A 236 -6.92 -0.07 16.77
C SER A 236 -6.54 -0.22 18.24
N LYS A 237 -5.29 0.11 18.62
CA LYS A 237 -4.80 0.05 20.01
C LYS A 237 -5.02 1.36 20.77
N ILE A 238 -5.49 2.43 20.12
CA ILE A 238 -5.66 3.76 20.72
C ILE A 238 -7.14 4.05 20.95
N GLU A 239 -7.47 4.61 22.13
CA GLU A 239 -8.82 5.09 22.44
C GLU A 239 -9.24 6.20 21.45
N GLY A 240 -10.29 5.94 20.67
CA GLY A 240 -10.71 6.81 19.55
C GLY A 240 -10.17 6.40 18.18
N GLY A 241 -9.31 5.37 18.12
CA GLY A 241 -8.94 4.65 16.90
C GLY A 241 -8.07 5.43 15.91
N LYS A 242 -7.56 6.61 16.27
CA LYS A 242 -6.82 7.51 15.38
C LYS A 242 -5.54 8.02 16.04
N LYS A 243 -4.43 7.92 15.32
CA LYS A 243 -3.12 8.48 15.67
C LYS A 243 -2.74 9.53 14.64
N ARG A 244 -2.08 10.62 15.02
CA ARG A 244 -1.44 11.51 14.04
C ARG A 244 -0.02 11.02 13.80
N LYS A 245 0.37 10.78 12.55
CA LYS A 245 1.76 10.56 12.17
C LYS A 245 2.32 11.83 11.57
N ARG A 246 3.45 12.28 12.12
CA ARG A 246 4.20 13.45 11.63
C ARG A 246 5.58 12.95 11.21
N VAL A 247 5.85 12.97 9.91
CA VAL A 247 7.14 12.55 9.35
C VAL A 247 7.94 13.77 8.96
N THR A 248 9.16 13.88 9.48
CA THR A 248 10.12 14.91 9.05
C THR A 248 11.11 14.29 8.07
N TYR A 249 11.29 14.91 6.92
CA TYR A 249 12.19 14.44 5.89
C TYR A 249 13.40 15.36 5.74
N PHE A 250 14.57 14.76 5.56
CA PHE A 250 15.82 15.46 5.32
C PHE A 250 16.43 15.09 3.97
N LEU A 251 17.26 15.97 3.44
CA LEU A 251 18.25 15.62 2.44
C LEU A 251 19.51 15.17 3.18
N ALA A 252 20.10 14.05 2.79
CA ALA A 252 21.31 13.55 3.41
C ALA A 252 22.32 13.05 2.37
N GLU A 253 23.59 13.25 2.67
CA GLU A 253 24.70 12.77 1.84
C GLU A 253 25.28 11.49 2.41
N SER A 254 25.63 10.54 1.54
CA SER A 254 26.35 9.31 1.90
C SER A 254 27.40 8.97 0.83
N PRO A 255 28.50 8.28 1.17
CA PRO A 255 29.31 7.61 0.17
C PRO A 255 28.48 6.65 -0.68
N PHE A 256 28.82 6.50 -1.96
CA PHE A 256 28.20 5.47 -2.79
C PHE A 256 28.70 4.09 -2.35
N SER A 257 27.85 3.33 -1.66
CA SER A 257 28.15 1.97 -1.18
C SER A 257 26.97 1.03 -1.43
N GLU A 258 27.21 -0.28 -1.31
CA GLU A 258 26.16 -1.30 -1.38
C GLU A 258 25.06 -1.02 -0.35
N LEU A 259 23.81 -1.10 -0.80
CA LEU A 259 22.63 -0.99 0.06
C LEU A 259 22.31 -2.36 0.65
N LYS A 260 21.99 -2.38 1.94
CA LYS A 260 21.55 -3.58 2.63
C LYS A 260 20.18 -3.31 3.23
N LEU A 261 19.16 -3.89 2.61
CA LEU A 261 17.80 -3.76 3.09
C LEU A 261 17.68 -4.41 4.48
N GLY A 262 17.20 -3.62 5.44
CA GLY A 262 16.94 -4.07 6.81
C GLY A 262 15.76 -5.06 6.88
N PRO A 263 15.50 -5.66 8.05
CA PRO A 263 14.41 -6.62 8.24
C PRO A 263 13.02 -5.96 8.33
N SER A 264 12.82 -4.78 7.76
CA SER A 264 11.57 -4.05 7.87
C SER A 264 10.43 -4.79 7.17
N GLY A 265 9.29 -4.88 7.85
CA GLY A 265 8.09 -5.44 7.23
C GLY A 265 7.55 -4.46 6.20
N GLY A 266 7.46 -4.88 4.94
CA GLY A 266 6.84 -4.08 3.88
C GLY A 266 7.78 -3.55 2.80
N LEU A 267 9.07 -3.87 2.86
CA LEU A 267 10.05 -3.55 1.83
C LEU A 267 10.64 -4.84 1.26
N ASP A 268 10.96 -4.87 -0.03
CA ASP A 268 11.58 -6.03 -0.67
C ASP A 268 12.80 -5.73 -1.56
N ASP A 269 13.12 -4.46 -1.79
CA ASP A 269 14.36 -4.06 -2.46
C ASP A 269 14.88 -2.70 -1.96
N ALA A 270 16.15 -2.41 -2.21
CA ALA A 270 16.78 -1.12 -1.99
C ALA A 270 17.82 -0.85 -3.08
N GLN A 271 17.69 0.27 -3.80
CA GLN A 271 18.55 0.54 -4.95
C GLN A 271 18.94 2.01 -5.07
N TRP A 272 20.16 2.23 -5.58
CA TRP A 272 20.62 3.52 -6.07
C TRP A 272 20.14 3.77 -7.50
N PHE A 273 19.55 4.94 -7.73
CA PHE A 273 19.13 5.38 -9.05
C PHE A 273 19.86 6.64 -9.46
N PRO A 274 20.39 6.73 -10.69
CA PRO A 274 20.90 7.99 -11.20
C PRO A 274 19.76 9.01 -11.23
N LEU A 275 20.06 10.27 -10.90
CA LEU A 275 19.06 11.34 -10.81
C LEU A 275 18.20 11.47 -12.09
N SER A 276 18.78 11.17 -13.25
CA SER A 276 18.11 11.17 -14.56
C SER A 276 17.01 10.10 -14.70
N ALA A 277 17.11 8.97 -14.01
CA ALA A 277 16.14 7.87 -14.09
C ALA A 277 14.98 8.00 -13.07
N VAL A 278 15.09 8.93 -12.11
CA VAL A 278 14.10 9.07 -11.02
C VAL A 278 12.71 9.40 -11.56
N GLY A 279 12.61 10.14 -12.66
CA GLY A 279 11.32 10.48 -13.29
C GLY A 279 10.55 9.29 -13.85
N ASP A 280 11.22 8.18 -14.13
CA ASP A 280 10.62 6.97 -14.72
C ASP A 280 10.22 5.93 -13.67
N LEU A 281 10.53 6.17 -12.40
CA LEU A 281 10.22 5.26 -11.30
C LEU A 281 8.77 5.43 -10.84
N ASN A 282 8.17 4.31 -10.46
CA ASN A 282 6.82 4.28 -9.90
C ASN A 282 6.82 4.71 -8.42
N PHE A 283 6.40 5.94 -8.13
CA PHE A 283 6.27 6.48 -6.77
C PHE A 283 4.81 6.72 -6.40
N TYR A 284 4.49 6.72 -5.10
CA TYR A 284 3.26 7.35 -4.63
C TYR A 284 3.31 8.87 -4.80
N ASP A 285 2.15 9.48 -5.10
CA ASP A 285 1.99 10.94 -5.21
C ASP A 285 2.51 11.70 -3.98
N ASP A 286 2.31 11.14 -2.78
CA ASP A 286 2.77 11.75 -1.54
C ASP A 286 4.29 11.68 -1.36
N THR A 287 4.95 10.67 -1.94
CA THR A 287 6.41 10.56 -1.93
C THR A 287 7.03 11.62 -2.86
N LEU A 288 6.41 11.89 -4.00
CA LEU A 288 6.87 12.92 -4.95
C LEU A 288 6.91 14.32 -4.32
N LYS A 289 6.01 14.62 -3.38
CA LYS A 289 6.01 15.89 -2.61
C LYS A 289 7.29 16.11 -1.81
N ILE A 290 8.06 15.05 -1.53
CA ILE A 290 9.34 15.10 -0.81
C ILE A 290 10.53 15.00 -1.77
N ILE A 291 10.45 14.14 -2.78
CA ILE A 291 11.51 13.95 -3.77
C ILE A 291 11.75 15.23 -4.58
N VAL A 292 10.70 15.91 -5.03
CA VAL A 292 10.85 17.13 -5.85
C VAL A 292 11.61 18.24 -5.11
N PRO A 293 11.30 18.57 -3.83
CA PRO A 293 12.14 19.46 -3.03
C PRO A 293 13.61 19.02 -2.92
N ALA A 294 13.87 17.71 -2.78
CA ALA A 294 15.23 17.18 -2.71
C ALA A 294 16.01 17.40 -4.01
N ILE A 295 15.40 17.11 -5.16
CA ILE A 295 16.00 17.34 -6.47
C ILE A 295 16.31 18.82 -6.68
N ASN A 296 15.36 19.70 -6.33
CA ASN A 296 15.57 21.15 -6.40
C ASN A 296 16.71 21.62 -5.48
N ALA A 297 16.82 21.05 -4.27
CA ALA A 297 17.92 21.34 -3.36
C ALA A 297 19.28 20.89 -3.92
N LEU A 298 19.34 19.73 -4.57
CA LEU A 298 20.54 19.23 -5.23
C LEU A 298 20.95 20.07 -6.44
N ALA A 299 19.99 20.50 -7.27
CA ALA A 299 20.25 21.38 -8.40
C ALA A 299 20.89 22.70 -7.97
N ARG A 300 20.35 23.35 -6.92
CA ARG A 300 20.93 24.58 -6.34
C ARG A 300 22.36 24.41 -5.82
N ARG A 301 22.75 23.18 -5.48
CA ARG A 301 24.08 22.84 -4.93
C ARG A 301 25.08 22.45 -6.01
N GLY A 302 24.62 21.98 -7.17
CA GLY A 302 25.47 21.67 -8.33
C GLY A 302 25.96 22.89 -9.10
N GLU A 303 25.34 24.06 -8.89
CA GLU A 303 25.72 25.35 -9.50
C GLU A 303 26.82 26.11 -8.72
N LYS A 304 27.33 25.56 -7.62
CA LYS A 304 28.41 26.13 -6.80
C LYS A 304 29.68 25.29 -6.86
#